data_AF-A0A1C4MI75-F1
#
_entry.id   AF-A0A1C4MI75-F1
#
_cell.length_a   1.000
_cell.length_b   1.000
_cell.length_c   1.000
_cell.angle_alpha   90.00
_cell.angle_beta   90.00
_cell.angle_gamma   90.00
#
_symmetry.space_group_name_H-M   'P 1'
#
loop_
_entity.id
_entity.type
_entity.pdbx_description
1 polymer ?
#
loop_
_entity_poly.entity_id
_entity_poly.type
_entity_poly.pdbx_seq_one_letter_code
_entity_poly.pdbx_strand_id
1 'polypeptide(L)'
;MVEAPRSQVFVALYDLAPMDEDSMDRWEGVGLDIYRRMRVRVHTLDGEEPAWMYVLNGYEGGLPSARYLGEIADAAESAGAPHDYVMGLRKRPC
;
A
#
# COMPACT_ATOMS: atom_id res chain seq x y z
N MET A 1 2.07 -3.75 -5.78
CA MET A 1 3.41 -4.10 -5.25
C MET A 1 3.96 -5.28 -6.04
N VAL A 2 5.29 -5.43 -6.07
CA VAL A 2 5.98 -6.59 -6.64
C VAL A 2 7.13 -6.97 -5.70
N GLU A 3 7.51 -8.25 -5.69
CA GLU A 3 8.66 -8.70 -4.92
C GLU A 3 9.95 -8.05 -5.47
N ALA A 4 10.67 -7.35 -4.60
CA ALA A 4 11.91 -6.67 -4.92
C ALA A 4 12.89 -6.83 -3.75
N PRO A 5 13.86 -7.77 -3.83
CA PRO A 5 14.78 -8.03 -2.74
C PRO A 5 15.51 -6.76 -2.26
N ARG A 6 15.59 -6.57 -0.94
CA ARG A 6 16.18 -5.40 -0.27
C ARG A 6 15.41 -4.07 -0.42
N SER A 7 14.26 -4.09 -1.10
CA SER A 7 13.34 -2.95 -1.13
C SER A 7 12.33 -3.06 0.01
N GLN A 8 11.86 -1.92 0.48
CA GLN A 8 10.91 -1.81 1.58
C GLN A 8 9.83 -0.78 1.26
N VAL A 9 8.63 -0.99 1.80
CA VAL A 9 7.48 -0.10 1.63
C VAL A 9 6.98 0.25 3.02
N PHE A 10 6.90 1.55 3.32
CA PHE A 10 6.24 2.03 4.54
C PHE A 10 4.73 1.89 4.37
N VAL A 11 4.07 1.35 5.39
CA VAL A 11 2.63 1.07 5.39
C VAL A 11 1.98 1.59 6.67
N ALA A 12 0.69 1.91 6.59
CA ALA A 12 -0.16 2.08 7.75
C ALA A 12 -0.95 0.78 7.97
N LEU A 13 -0.99 0.30 9.21
CA LEU A 13 -1.81 -0.84 9.62
C LEU A 13 -3.13 -0.34 10.18
N TYR A 14 -4.21 -0.97 9.75
CA TYR A 14 -5.57 -0.69 10.22
C TYR A 14 -6.21 -1.98 10.69
N ASP A 15 -6.80 -1.95 11.89
CA ASP A 15 -7.69 -3.01 12.34
C ASP A 15 -9.01 -2.92 11.57
N LEU A 16 -9.36 -4.00 10.89
CA LEU A 16 -10.64 -4.11 10.19
C LEU A 16 -11.56 -5.04 10.98
N ALA A 17 -12.82 -4.63 11.15
CA ALA A 17 -13.82 -5.54 11.69
C ALA A 17 -14.04 -6.71 10.70
N PRO A 18 -14.15 -7.97 11.19
CA PRO A 18 -14.31 -9.12 10.29
C PRO A 18 -15.50 -9.01 9.32
N MET A 19 -16.55 -8.27 9.70
CA MET A 19 -17.73 -8.04 8.87
C MET A 19 -17.48 -7.12 7.66
N ASP A 20 -16.41 -6.31 7.69
CA ASP A 20 -16.08 -5.37 6.63
C ASP A 20 -15.12 -5.96 5.60
N GLU A 21 -14.54 -7.15 5.87
CA GLU A 21 -13.58 -7.79 4.97
C GLU A 21 -14.14 -8.04 3.57
N ASP A 22 -15.34 -8.60 3.47
CA ASP A 22 -15.99 -8.87 2.18
C ASP A 22 -16.35 -7.58 1.44
N SER A 23 -16.65 -6.51 2.19
CA SER A 23 -16.95 -5.20 1.63
C SER A 23 -15.69 -4.57 1.03
N MET A 24 -14.54 -4.71 1.69
CA MET A 24 -13.24 -4.28 1.17
C MET A 24 -12.85 -5.05 -0.11
N ASP A 25 -13.03 -6.38 -0.13
CA ASP A 25 -12.74 -7.18 -1.34
C ASP A 25 -13.58 -6.73 -2.55
N ARG A 26 -14.86 -6.42 -2.32
CA ARG A 26 -15.73 -5.90 -3.38
C ARG A 26 -15.30 -4.51 -3.84
N TRP A 27 -14.93 -3.62 -2.91
CA TRP A 27 -14.49 -2.27 -3.24
C TRP A 27 -13.24 -2.26 -4.11
N GLU A 28 -12.29 -3.14 -3.82
CA GLU A 28 -11.03 -3.28 -4.56
C GLU A 28 -11.17 -4.12 -5.84
N GLY A 29 -12.36 -4.65 -6.12
CA GLY A 29 -12.63 -5.41 -7.34
C GLY A 29 -11.99 -6.80 -7.36
N VAL A 30 -11.85 -7.46 -6.20
CA VAL A 30 -11.30 -8.82 -6.10
C VAL A 30 -12.15 -9.82 -6.89
N GLY A 31 -13.47 -9.72 -6.81
CA GLY A 31 -14.39 -10.57 -7.58
C GLY A 31 -14.34 -10.34 -9.10
N LEU A 32 -13.69 -9.26 -9.56
CA LEU A 32 -13.48 -8.90 -10.97
C LEU A 32 -12.03 -9.18 -11.42
N ASP A 33 -11.22 -9.82 -10.58
CA ASP A 33 -9.80 -10.14 -10.82
C ASP A 33 -8.89 -8.93 -11.07
N ILE A 34 -9.32 -7.72 -10.66
CA ILE A 34 -8.52 -6.48 -10.80
C ILE A 34 -7.37 -6.51 -9.80
N TYR A 35 -7.70 -6.68 -8.53
CA TYR A 35 -6.74 -6.86 -7.44
C TYR A 35 -6.91 -8.23 -6.80
N ARG A 36 -5.82 -8.75 -6.23
CA ARG A 36 -5.85 -9.93 -5.36
C ARG A 36 -5.46 -9.57 -3.94
N ARG A 37 -6.09 -10.21 -2.97
CA ARG A 37 -5.68 -10.14 -1.57
C ARG A 37 -4.38 -10.94 -1.38
N MET A 38 -3.40 -10.33 -0.71
CA MET A 38 -2.10 -10.94 -0.41
C MET A 38 -1.79 -10.77 1.08
N ARG A 39 -1.40 -11.86 1.74
CA ARG A 39 -0.91 -11.82 3.12
C ARG A 39 0.57 -11.43 3.14
N VAL A 40 0.92 -10.53 4.06
CA VAL A 40 2.27 -10.04 4.28
C VAL A 40 2.57 -10.05 5.77
N ARG A 41 3.86 -10.03 6.12
CA ARG A 41 4.31 -9.74 7.47
C ARG A 41 4.90 -8.34 7.48
N VAL A 42 4.37 -7.48 8.35
CA VAL A 42 4.81 -6.09 8.49
C VAL A 42 5.69 -6.00 9.72
N HIS A 43 6.89 -5.44 9.55
CA HIS A 43 7.78 -5.17 10.67
C HIS A 43 7.39 -3.85 11.32
N THR A 44 7.01 -3.90 12.59
CA THR A 44 6.73 -2.76 13.44
C THR A 44 7.85 -2.59 14.48
N LEU A 45 7.77 -1.56 15.31
CA LEU A 45 8.69 -1.38 16.44
C LEU A 45 8.48 -2.44 17.54
N ASP A 46 7.28 -3.02 17.62
CA ASP A 46 6.89 -3.99 18.64
C ASP A 46 7.02 -5.45 18.18
N GLY A 47 7.19 -5.69 16.87
CA GLY A 47 7.37 -7.03 16.32
C GLY A 47 6.93 -7.19 14.87
N GLU A 48 6.75 -8.43 14.43
CA GLU A 48 6.14 -8.74 13.14
C GLU A 48 4.63 -8.93 13.31
N GLU A 49 3.83 -8.19 12.54
CA GLU A 49 2.38 -8.31 12.52
C GLU A 49 1.90 -8.90 11.18
N PRO A 50 1.02 -9.93 11.19
CA PRO A 50 0.40 -10.41 9.97
C PRO A 50 -0.66 -9.41 9.49
N ALA A 51 -0.58 -9.03 8.22
CA ALA A 51 -1.57 -8.17 7.58
C ALA A 51 -1.94 -8.73 6.20
N TRP A 52 -3.05 -8.26 5.64
CA TRP A 52 -3.34 -8.42 4.23
C TRP A 52 -3.32 -7.07 3.52
N MET A 53 -3.08 -7.11 2.22
CA MET A 53 -3.09 -5.96 1.32
C MET A 53 -3.62 -6.38 -0.05
N TYR A 54 -3.92 -5.40 -0.90
CA TYR A 54 -4.35 -5.64 -2.28
C TYR A 54 -3.23 -5.36 -3.27
N VAL A 55 -3.04 -6.29 -4.21
CA VAL A 55 -2.04 -6.18 -5.28
C VAL A 55 -2.71 -6.30 -6.62
N LEU A 56 -2.46 -5.33 -7.50
CA LEU A 56 -2.99 -5.30 -8.87
C LEU A 56 -2.46 -6.51 -9.66
N ASN A 57 -3.34 -7.22 -10.38
CA ASN A 57 -2.96 -8.36 -11.20
C ASN A 57 -2.44 -7.95 -12.60
N GLY A 58 -3.02 -6.92 -13.21
CA GLY A 58 -2.73 -6.49 -14.58
C GLY A 58 -1.99 -5.16 -14.68
N TYR A 59 -0.79 -5.05 -14.10
CA TYR A 59 0.00 -3.83 -14.24
C TYR A 59 0.59 -3.70 -15.65
N GLU A 60 0.20 -2.65 -16.38
CA GLU A 60 0.64 -2.38 -17.76
C GLU A 60 1.68 -1.24 -17.87
N GLY A 61 2.13 -0.70 -16.73
CA GLY A 61 2.96 0.52 -16.70
C GLY A 61 2.16 1.75 -16.29
N GLY A 62 2.65 2.92 -16.68
CA GLY A 62 2.03 4.22 -16.40
C GLY A 62 2.59 4.91 -15.16
N LEU A 63 2.55 6.24 -15.21
CA LEU A 63 2.91 7.10 -14.10
C LEU A 63 1.64 7.53 -13.34
N PRO A 64 1.69 7.57 -12.00
CA PRO A 64 0.61 8.15 -11.22
C PRO A 64 0.53 9.66 -11.46
N SER A 65 -0.66 10.24 -11.40
CA SER A 65 -0.78 11.70 -11.45
C SER A 65 -0.02 12.37 -10.29
N ALA A 66 0.50 13.57 -10.52
CA ALA A 66 1.18 14.37 -9.49
C ALA A 66 0.30 14.58 -8.24
N ARG A 67 -1.01 14.77 -8.42
CA ARG A 67 -1.98 14.92 -7.32
C ARG A 67 -2.01 13.67 -6.44
N TYR A 68 -2.13 12.48 -7.05
CA TYR A 68 -2.22 11.23 -6.30
C TYR A 68 -0.91 10.91 -5.57
N LEU A 69 0.25 11.18 -6.19
CA LEU A 69 1.54 11.07 -5.49
C LEU A 69 1.64 12.04 -4.31
N GLY A 70 1.16 13.27 -4.46
CA GLY A 70 1.09 14.25 -3.37
C GLY A 70 0.24 13.74 -2.21
N GLU A 71 -0.96 13.25 -2.48
CA GLU A 71 -1.88 12.69 -1.47
C GLU A 71 -1.24 11.52 -0.70
N ILE A 72 -0.56 10.60 -1.40
CA ILE A 72 0.16 9.49 -0.75
C ILE A 72 1.33 10.00 0.10
N ALA A 73 2.09 10.98 -0.39
CA ALA A 73 3.22 11.53 0.35
C ALA A 73 2.77 12.26 1.62
N ASP A 74 1.70 13.06 1.55
CA ASP A 74 1.12 13.77 2.68
C ASP A 74 0.56 12.79 3.73
N ALA A 75 -0.09 11.71 3.29
CA ALA A 75 -0.57 10.65 4.17
C ALA A 75 0.59 9.90 4.86
N ALA A 76 1.66 9.58 4.11
CA ALA A 76 2.84 8.92 4.68
C ALA A 76 3.55 9.82 5.71
N GLU A 77 3.70 11.11 5.42
CA GLU A 77 4.26 12.09 6.35
C GLU A 77 3.42 12.19 7.62
N SER A 78 2.09 12.27 7.48
CA SER A 78 1.16 12.32 8.61
C SER A 78 1.19 11.05 9.47
N ALA A 79 1.46 9.89 8.85
CA ALA A 79 1.63 8.60 9.53
C ALA A 79 3.02 8.41 10.16
N GLY A 80 3.92 9.40 10.05
CA GLY A 80 5.26 9.34 10.64
C GLY A 80 6.29 8.57 9.81
N ALA A 81 6.08 8.47 8.50
CA ALA A 81 7.08 7.87 7.61
C ALA A 81 8.41 8.64 7.67
N PRO A 82 9.57 7.94 7.54
CA PRO A 82 10.86 8.59 7.47
C PRO A 82 10.94 9.68 6.39
N HIS A 83 11.62 10.78 6.69
CA HIS A 83 11.68 11.95 5.80
C HIS A 83 12.23 11.60 4.41
N ASP A 84 13.25 10.75 4.33
CA ASP A 84 13.82 10.27 3.07
C ASP A 84 12.82 9.44 2.25
N TYR A 85 11.97 8.65 2.90
CA TYR A 85 10.87 7.92 2.24
C TYR A 85 9.84 8.88 1.64
N VAL A 86 9.37 9.86 2.41
CA VAL A 86 8.41 10.88 1.95
C VAL A 86 8.98 11.67 0.78
N MET A 87 10.22 12.15 0.90
CA MET A 87 10.89 12.86 -0.18
C MET A 87 11.12 11.97 -1.41
N GLY A 88 11.36 10.67 -1.20
CA GLY A 88 11.41 9.67 -2.26
C GLY A 88 10.10 9.58 -3.03
N LEU A 89 8.95 9.57 -2.34
CA LEU A 89 7.62 9.59 -2.96
C LEU A 89 7.40 10.85 -3.79
N ARG A 90 7.69 12.03 -3.23
CA ARG A 90 7.47 13.33 -3.88
C ARG A 90 8.34 13.54 -5.14
N LYS A 91 9.48 12.84 -5.24
CA LYS A 91 10.40 12.89 -6.39
C LYS A 91 10.10 11.84 -7.46
N ARG A 92 9.09 10.98 -7.27
CA ARG A 92 8.73 9.97 -8.28
C ARG A 92 8.22 10.66 -9.56
N PRO A 93 8.49 10.06 -10.73
CA PRO A 93 7.95 10.57 -11.99
C PRO A 93 6.42 10.52 -11.96
N CYS A 94 5.80 11.56 -12.53
CA CYS A 94 4.37 11.81 -12.53
C CYS A 94 3.89 12.37 -13.88
#